data_AF-A0A0N1I724-F1
#
_entry.id   AF-A0A0N1I724-F1
#
_cell.length_a   1.000
_cell.length_b   1.000
_cell.length_c   1.000
_cell.angle_alpha   90.00
_cell.angle_beta   90.00
_cell.angle_gamma   90.00
#
_symmetry.space_group_name_H-M   'P 1'
#
loop_
_entity.id
_entity.type
_entity.pdbx_description
1 polymer ?
#
loop_
_entity_poly.entity_id
_entity_poly.type
_entity_poly.pdbx_seq_one_letter_code
_entity_poly.pdbx_strand_id
1 'polypeptide(L)'
;MTNGMPKLRWRCSTHCDRGCFAAVYTINNVLVSVKSEHNHPPAAPRNVQITFSKNRKGGLLLELNGYTYRRHTNRLTNGMPKLRWRCSTHCHRGCIAAVYTINNALVSVKSEHNHLPAVRRKILEFIQSKRGKRLLLYEGYSYYATSGGPTIRWRCSTNSYCGCRATVHTYDDVILYTRGHHGHPPRIT
;
A
#
# COMPACT_ATOMS: atom_id res chain seq x y z
N MET A 1 35.54 -22.91 -29.84
CA MET A 1 35.95 -23.64 -28.63
C MET A 1 35.85 -22.69 -27.44
N THR A 2 34.77 -22.75 -26.65
CA THR A 2 34.60 -21.90 -25.44
C THR A 2 34.64 -22.79 -24.19
N ASN A 3 35.73 -23.52 -24.01
CA ASN A 3 35.97 -24.32 -22.81
C ASN A 3 36.76 -23.46 -21.82
N GLY A 4 36.13 -23.05 -20.70
CA GLY A 4 36.89 -22.59 -19.53
C GLY A 4 36.27 -21.49 -18.68
N MET A 5 35.27 -20.73 -19.14
CA MET A 5 34.70 -19.65 -18.31
C MET A 5 33.60 -20.16 -17.36
N PRO A 6 33.65 -19.83 -16.07
CA PRO A 6 32.70 -20.34 -15.08
C PRO A 6 31.28 -19.85 -15.37
N LYS A 7 30.36 -20.80 -15.50
CA LYS A 7 28.93 -20.55 -15.68
C LYS A 7 28.31 -20.12 -14.36
N LEU A 8 27.78 -18.90 -14.29
CA LEU A 8 27.06 -18.41 -13.10
C LEU A 8 25.59 -18.87 -13.16
N ARG A 9 25.08 -19.44 -12.05
CA ARG A 9 23.70 -19.90 -11.92
C ARG A 9 22.88 -18.95 -11.05
N TRP A 10 21.88 -18.32 -11.64
CA TRP A 10 20.86 -17.51 -10.98
C TRP A 10 19.63 -18.37 -10.71
N ARG A 11 19.09 -18.32 -9.50
CA ARG A 11 17.88 -19.08 -9.12
C ARG A 11 16.69 -18.14 -9.05
N CYS A 12 15.49 -18.68 -9.24
CA CYS A 12 14.27 -17.94 -8.98
C CYS A 12 14.23 -17.43 -7.53
N SER A 13 13.71 -16.22 -7.32
CA SER A 13 13.61 -15.58 -6.00
C SER A 13 12.74 -16.36 -5.01
N THR A 14 11.85 -17.21 -5.50
CA THR A 14 11.00 -18.11 -4.70
C THR A 14 11.64 -19.47 -4.46
N HIS A 15 12.89 -19.70 -4.87
CA HIS A 15 13.57 -21.00 -4.70
C HIS A 15 13.58 -21.44 -3.22
N CYS A 16 13.91 -20.53 -2.30
CA CYS A 16 13.95 -20.85 -0.87
C CYS A 16 12.55 -21.02 -0.28
N ASP A 17 11.58 -20.22 -0.71
CA ASP A 17 10.26 -20.15 -0.08
C ASP A 17 9.25 -21.17 -0.66
N ARG A 18 9.42 -21.57 -1.93
CA ARG A 18 8.49 -22.43 -2.68
C ARG A 18 9.17 -23.62 -3.36
N GLY A 19 10.46 -23.83 -3.11
CA GLY A 19 11.23 -24.89 -3.77
C GLY A 19 11.31 -24.74 -5.30
N CYS A 20 11.21 -23.51 -5.81
CA CYS A 20 11.22 -23.27 -7.26
C CYS A 20 12.55 -23.69 -7.89
N PHE A 21 12.48 -24.48 -8.96
CA PHE A 21 13.65 -25.02 -9.65
C PHE A 21 14.08 -24.23 -10.89
N ALA A 22 13.38 -23.14 -11.21
CA ALA A 22 13.74 -22.26 -12.32
C ALA A 22 15.11 -21.62 -12.08
N ALA A 23 15.93 -21.58 -13.13
CA ALA A 23 17.27 -21.04 -13.09
C ALA A 23 17.68 -20.43 -14.43
N VAL A 24 18.48 -19.38 -14.36
CA VAL A 24 19.10 -18.72 -15.50
C VAL A 24 20.61 -18.87 -15.38
N TYR A 25 21.29 -19.07 -16.51
CA TYR A 25 22.72 -19.23 -16.50
C TYR A 25 23.40 -18.23 -17.43
N THR A 26 24.47 -17.62 -16.93
CA THR A 26 25.21 -16.57 -17.65
C THR A 26 26.70 -16.87 -17.69
N ILE A 27 27.36 -16.49 -18.79
CA ILE A 27 28.83 -16.42 -18.91
C ILE A 27 29.15 -14.99 -19.31
N ASN A 28 29.98 -14.27 -18.54
CA ASN A 28 30.28 -12.84 -18.75
C ASN A 28 29.03 -11.96 -18.96
N ASN A 29 28.01 -12.16 -18.13
CA ASN A 29 26.69 -11.49 -18.22
C ASN A 29 25.89 -11.78 -19.50
N VAL A 30 26.38 -12.66 -20.38
CA VAL A 30 25.64 -13.14 -21.54
C VAL A 30 24.78 -14.32 -21.12
N LEU A 31 23.49 -14.28 -21.45
CA LEU A 31 22.57 -15.37 -21.23
C LEU A 31 22.94 -16.58 -22.10
N VAL A 32 23.26 -17.72 -21.47
CA VAL A 32 23.66 -18.94 -22.19
C VAL A 32 22.64 -20.06 -22.13
N SER A 33 21.82 -20.13 -21.07
CA SER A 33 20.73 -21.10 -20.98
C SER A 33 19.69 -20.70 -19.94
N VAL A 34 18.43 -21.05 -20.17
CA VAL A 34 17.30 -20.80 -19.27
C VAL A 34 16.59 -22.12 -18.95
N LYS A 35 16.37 -22.37 -17.67
CA LYS A 35 15.40 -23.36 -17.18
C LYS A 35 14.19 -22.59 -16.66
N SER A 36 13.18 -22.42 -17.52
CA SER A 36 12.01 -21.55 -17.29
C SER A 36 10.83 -22.25 -16.65
N GLU A 37 10.94 -23.52 -16.32
CA GLU A 37 9.87 -24.27 -15.67
C GLU A 37 9.74 -23.82 -14.20
N HIS A 38 8.54 -23.34 -13.85
CA HIS A 38 8.19 -22.91 -12.51
C HIS A 38 7.13 -23.84 -11.92
N ASN A 39 7.22 -24.11 -10.61
CA ASN A 39 6.22 -24.84 -9.83
C ASN A 39 5.21 -23.91 -9.13
N HIS A 40 5.12 -22.66 -9.56
CA HIS A 40 4.25 -21.67 -8.97
C HIS A 40 3.72 -20.74 -10.05
N PRO A 41 2.52 -20.14 -9.85
CA PRO A 41 2.04 -19.10 -10.75
C PRO A 41 3.01 -17.91 -10.76
N PRO A 42 3.09 -17.17 -11.88
CA PRO A 42 3.86 -15.94 -11.94
C PRO A 42 3.47 -15.03 -10.77
N ALA A 43 4.47 -14.46 -10.08
CA ALA A 43 4.16 -13.39 -9.14
C ALA A 43 3.48 -12.29 -9.95
N ALA A 44 2.31 -11.81 -9.48
CA ALA A 44 1.63 -10.69 -10.10
C ALA A 44 2.67 -9.58 -10.36
N PRO A 45 2.71 -8.99 -11.57
CA PRO A 45 3.65 -7.93 -11.86
C PRO A 45 3.48 -6.87 -10.78
N ARG A 46 4.50 -6.72 -9.93
CA ARG A 46 4.50 -5.74 -8.85
C ARG A 46 4.75 -4.38 -9.49
N ASN A 47 3.79 -3.89 -10.26
CA ASN A 47 3.77 -2.51 -10.74
C ASN A 47 3.31 -1.62 -9.57
N VAL A 48 4.12 -1.62 -8.53
CA VAL A 48 3.91 -0.82 -7.33
C VAL A 48 4.33 0.59 -7.68
N GLN A 49 3.36 1.40 -8.10
CA GLN A 49 3.60 2.83 -8.34
C GLN A 49 3.87 3.53 -7.01
N ILE A 50 4.98 4.26 -6.97
CA ILE A 50 5.30 5.18 -5.89
C ILE A 50 5.02 6.60 -6.36
N THR A 51 4.44 7.42 -5.50
CA THR A 51 4.24 8.85 -5.76
C THR A 51 5.15 9.67 -4.86
N PHE A 52 5.52 10.85 -5.32
CA PHE A 52 6.25 11.82 -4.51
C PHE A 52 5.36 13.02 -4.22
N SER A 53 5.32 13.45 -2.96
CA SER A 53 4.57 14.63 -2.52
C SER A 53 5.43 15.50 -1.60
N LYS A 54 4.99 16.73 -1.30
CA LYS A 54 5.65 17.61 -0.34
C LYS A 54 4.82 17.74 0.92
N ASN A 55 5.47 17.79 2.07
CA ASN A 55 4.82 18.17 3.33
C ASN A 55 4.61 19.70 3.40
N ARG A 56 3.87 20.19 4.41
CA ARG A 56 3.59 21.63 4.61
C ARG A 56 4.84 22.51 4.73
N LYS A 57 5.97 21.94 5.15
CA LYS A 57 7.26 22.62 5.29
C LYS A 57 8.15 22.44 4.05
N GLY A 58 7.62 21.92 2.95
CA GLY A 58 8.33 21.71 1.68
C GLY A 58 9.19 20.44 1.61
N GLY A 59 9.24 19.62 2.67
CA GLY A 59 10.02 18.39 2.69
C GLY A 59 9.40 17.28 1.82
N LEU A 60 10.22 16.60 1.02
CA LEU A 60 9.80 15.53 0.11
C LEU A 60 9.37 14.26 0.87
N LEU A 61 8.22 13.72 0.48
CA LEU A 61 7.63 12.47 0.95
C LEU A 61 7.48 11.50 -0.21
N LEU A 62 7.74 10.22 0.04
CA LEU A 62 7.37 9.11 -0.84
C LEU A 62 6.07 8.51 -0.31
N GLU A 63 5.09 8.29 -1.17
CA GLU A 63 3.83 7.64 -0.80
C GLU A 63 3.72 6.26 -1.44
N LEU A 64 3.33 5.29 -0.62
CA LEU A 64 3.19 3.90 -1.01
C LEU A 64 2.14 3.22 -0.14
N ASN A 65 1.13 2.62 -0.75
CA ASN A 65 0.06 1.86 -0.08
C ASN A 65 -0.63 2.65 1.05
N GLY A 66 -0.87 3.95 0.85
CA GLY A 66 -1.50 4.82 1.84
C GLY A 66 -0.59 5.28 2.99
N TYR A 67 0.68 4.86 3.01
CA TYR A 67 1.69 5.33 3.95
C TYR A 67 2.59 6.37 3.30
N THR A 68 3.12 7.29 4.11
CA THR A 68 4.13 8.25 3.66
C THR A 68 5.47 7.99 4.34
N TYR A 69 6.54 8.21 3.61
CA TYR A 69 7.91 7.96 4.04
C TYR A 69 8.74 9.22 3.83
N ARG A 70 9.57 9.56 4.82
CA ARG A 70 10.54 10.67 4.73
C ARG A 70 11.92 10.14 4.40
N ARG A 71 12.68 10.90 3.61
CA ARG A 71 14.09 10.58 3.31
C ARG A 71 14.88 10.57 4.62
N HIS A 72 15.69 9.53 4.82
CA HIS A 72 16.52 9.38 6.01
C HIS A 72 18.00 9.46 5.69
N THR A 73 18.52 8.55 4.86
CA THR A 73 19.96 8.44 4.57
C THR A 73 20.19 7.99 3.14
N ASN A 74 21.27 8.48 2.54
CA ASN A 74 21.78 7.99 1.26
C ASN A 74 22.96 7.04 1.54
N ARG A 75 22.89 5.78 1.11
CA ARG A 75 24.04 4.87 1.11
C ARG A 75 24.36 4.52 -0.33
N LEU A 76 25.64 4.50 -0.69
CA LEU A 76 26.07 3.99 -1.99
C LEU A 76 25.87 2.47 -2.03
N THR A 77 25.29 1.96 -3.12
CA THR A 77 25.23 0.53 -3.45
C THR A 77 25.67 0.40 -4.89
N ASN A 78 26.78 -0.30 -5.15
CA ASN A 78 27.37 -0.44 -6.48
C ASN A 78 27.61 0.91 -7.19
N GLY A 79 28.10 1.92 -6.45
CA GLY A 79 28.34 3.27 -6.98
C GLY A 79 27.07 4.13 -7.18
N MET A 80 25.87 3.58 -6.98
CA MET A 80 24.62 4.33 -7.09
C MET A 80 24.04 4.73 -5.72
N PRO A 81 23.45 5.93 -5.60
CA PRO A 81 22.85 6.40 -4.35
C PRO A 81 21.54 5.64 -4.06
N LYS A 82 21.60 4.70 -3.12
CA LYS A 82 20.43 4.00 -2.58
C LYS A 82 19.86 4.81 -1.42
N LEU A 83 18.71 5.43 -1.68
CA LEU A 83 18.00 6.24 -0.69
C LEU A 83 17.18 5.33 0.22
N ARG A 84 17.38 5.45 1.53
CA ARG A 84 16.49 4.86 2.53
C ARG A 84 15.45 5.90 2.96
N TRP A 85 14.20 5.52 2.86
CA TRP A 85 13.04 6.25 3.33
C TRP A 85 12.46 5.51 4.54
N ARG A 86 12.12 6.22 5.61
CA ARG A 86 11.48 5.64 6.81
C ARG A 86 10.06 6.17 6.94
N CYS A 87 9.18 5.42 7.59
CA CYS A 87 7.82 5.89 7.91
C CYS A 87 7.85 7.34 8.44
N SER A 88 7.08 8.23 7.82
CA SER A 88 7.11 9.65 8.16
C SER A 88 6.39 9.94 9.48
N THR A 89 5.39 9.13 9.84
CA THR A 89 4.46 9.42 10.94
C THR A 89 4.88 8.80 12.26
N HIS A 90 5.25 7.52 12.30
CA HIS A 90 5.48 6.77 13.55
C HIS A 90 6.89 6.20 13.68
N CYS A 91 7.88 6.65 12.89
CA CYS A 91 9.26 6.18 13.06
C CYS A 91 9.86 6.49 14.44
N HIS A 92 9.39 7.54 15.11
CA HIS A 92 9.77 7.87 16.48
C HIS A 92 8.99 7.07 17.54
N ARG A 93 7.97 6.32 17.12
CA ARG A 93 7.14 5.42 17.95
C ARG A 93 7.40 3.95 17.62
N GLY A 94 8.62 3.63 17.18
CA GLY A 94 9.03 2.26 16.90
C GLY A 94 8.55 1.66 15.56
N CYS A 95 7.91 2.44 14.68
CA CYS A 95 7.57 1.93 13.34
C CYS A 95 8.85 1.64 12.53
N ILE A 96 9.00 0.39 12.08
CA ILE A 96 10.19 -0.11 11.37
C ILE A 96 10.08 -0.08 9.85
N ALA A 97 8.93 0.36 9.32
CA ALA A 97 8.70 0.39 7.89
C ALA A 97 9.70 1.30 7.15
N ALA A 98 10.23 0.78 6.05
CA ALA A 98 11.23 1.46 5.23
C ALA A 98 11.07 1.13 3.74
N VAL A 99 11.38 2.11 2.90
CA VAL A 99 11.39 1.98 1.44
C VAL A 99 12.78 2.33 0.93
N TYR A 100 13.24 1.66 -0.12
CA TYR A 100 14.51 1.91 -0.76
C TYR A 100 14.33 2.25 -2.22
N THR A 101 14.94 3.35 -2.67
CA THR A 101 14.91 3.76 -4.07
C THR A 101 16.31 4.03 -4.62
N ILE A 102 16.47 3.83 -5.93
CA ILE A 102 17.64 4.25 -6.72
C ILE A 102 17.07 5.02 -7.91
N ASN A 103 17.55 6.23 -8.19
CA ASN A 103 17.06 7.08 -9.29
C ASN A 103 15.53 7.20 -9.35
N ASN A 104 14.90 7.41 -8.18
CA ASN A 104 13.44 7.46 -8.00
C ASN A 104 12.67 6.19 -8.39
N ALA A 105 13.34 5.08 -8.69
CA ALA A 105 12.72 3.78 -8.89
C ALA A 105 12.69 2.97 -7.59
N LEU A 106 11.59 2.25 -7.36
CA LEU A 106 11.43 1.38 -6.19
C LEU A 106 12.32 0.14 -6.30
N VAL A 107 13.18 -0.07 -5.30
CA VAL A 107 14.11 -1.21 -5.26
C VAL A 107 13.67 -2.26 -4.25
N SER A 108 13.29 -1.84 -3.04
CA SER A 108 12.77 -2.75 -2.03
C SER A 108 11.89 -2.05 -1.00
N VAL A 109 11.00 -2.81 -0.38
CA VAL A 109 10.02 -2.33 0.58
C VAL A 109 10.02 -3.25 1.79
N LYS A 110 10.18 -2.66 2.98
CA LYS A 110 9.85 -3.26 4.28
C LYS A 110 8.57 -2.59 4.78
N SER A 111 7.42 -3.23 4.57
CA SER A 111 6.09 -2.64 4.83
C SER A 111 5.49 -3.03 6.19
N GLU A 112 6.34 -3.31 7.18
CA GLU A 112 5.91 -3.65 8.55
C GLU A 112 5.64 -2.35 9.34
N HIS A 113 4.37 -1.95 9.38
CA HIS A 113 3.91 -0.82 10.18
C HIS A 113 3.26 -1.30 11.48
N ASN A 114 3.49 -0.56 12.57
CA ASN A 114 2.81 -0.77 13.85
C ASN A 114 1.58 0.15 14.03
N HIS A 115 1.12 0.76 12.93
CA HIS A 115 0.00 1.68 12.91
C HIS A 115 -0.73 1.58 11.58
N LEU A 116 -1.99 2.01 11.58
CA LEU A 116 -2.77 2.12 10.36
C LEU A 116 -2.21 3.23 9.46
N PRO A 117 -2.39 3.13 8.13
CA PRO A 117 -1.98 4.18 7.23
C PRO A 117 -2.68 5.48 7.62
N ALA A 118 -1.92 6.57 7.63
CA ALA A 118 -2.49 7.90 7.67
C ALA A 118 -3.02 8.19 6.26
N VAL A 119 -4.04 7.42 5.83
CA VAL A 119 -4.75 7.65 4.58
C VAL A 119 -5.06 9.13 4.56
N ARG A 120 -4.59 9.84 3.51
CA ARG A 120 -4.87 11.26 3.27
C ARG A 120 -6.26 11.52 3.79
N ARG A 121 -6.38 12.40 4.78
CA ARG A 121 -7.66 12.78 5.40
C ARG A 121 -8.67 12.95 4.26
N LYS A 122 -9.46 11.90 3.97
CA LYS A 122 -10.56 12.03 3.02
C LYS A 122 -11.50 12.89 3.83
N ILE A 123 -11.65 14.14 3.40
CA ILE A 123 -12.50 15.10 4.09
C ILE A 123 -13.84 14.38 4.27
N LEU A 124 -14.26 14.21 5.51
CA LEU A 124 -15.56 13.62 5.77
C LEU A 124 -16.60 14.61 5.26
N GLU A 125 -17.30 14.23 4.22
CA GLU A 125 -18.44 14.99 3.73
C GLU A 125 -19.63 14.65 4.62
N PHE A 126 -20.26 15.67 5.18
CA PHE A 126 -21.44 15.49 6.00
C PHE A 126 -22.63 16.16 5.32
N ILE A 127 -23.74 15.43 5.26
CA ILE A 127 -25.02 15.94 4.80
C ILE A 127 -26.03 15.89 5.94
N GLN A 128 -27.10 16.67 5.83
CA GLN A 128 -28.23 16.59 6.76
C GLN A 128 -29.36 15.81 6.10
N SER A 129 -29.93 14.86 6.85
CA SER A 129 -31.20 14.25 6.47
C SER A 129 -32.35 15.26 6.52
N LYS A 130 -33.47 14.94 5.86
CA LYS A 130 -34.73 15.72 5.93
C LYS A 130 -35.24 15.96 7.37
N ARG A 131 -34.81 15.16 8.34
CA ARG A 131 -35.15 15.28 9.77
C ARG A 131 -34.04 15.90 10.61
N GLY A 132 -33.06 16.56 9.99
CA GLY A 132 -31.95 17.27 10.66
C GLY A 132 -30.82 16.38 11.18
N LYS A 133 -30.87 15.05 11.05
CA LYS A 133 -29.77 14.17 11.47
C LYS A 133 -28.55 14.31 10.55
N ARG A 134 -27.36 14.41 11.14
CA ARG A 134 -26.07 14.38 10.44
C ARG A 134 -25.78 12.99 9.89
N LEU A 135 -25.46 12.91 8.60
CA LEU A 135 -25.08 11.70 7.89
C LEU A 135 -23.67 11.88 7.32
N LEU A 136 -22.89 10.80 7.28
CA LEU A 136 -21.62 10.74 6.57
C LEU A 136 -21.91 10.38 5.10
N LEU A 137 -21.40 11.18 4.17
CA LEU A 137 -21.38 10.88 2.74
C LEU A 137 -19.99 10.33 2.38
N TYR A 138 -19.97 9.11 1.85
CA TYR A 138 -18.74 8.46 1.43
C TYR A 138 -18.99 7.59 0.21
N GLU A 139 -18.24 7.85 -0.86
CA GLU A 139 -18.31 7.12 -2.14
C GLU A 139 -19.72 7.06 -2.73
N GLY A 140 -20.46 8.17 -2.61
CA GLY A 140 -21.83 8.30 -3.12
C GLY A 140 -22.91 7.69 -2.22
N TYR A 141 -22.55 7.06 -1.09
CA TYR A 141 -23.49 6.47 -0.15
C TYR A 141 -23.57 7.27 1.15
N SER A 142 -24.77 7.39 1.71
CA SER A 142 -24.99 8.02 3.02
C SER A 142 -25.01 6.98 4.14
N TYR A 143 -24.50 7.39 5.30
CA TYR A 143 -24.40 6.56 6.50
C TYR A 143 -24.84 7.32 7.74
N TYR A 144 -25.50 6.65 8.68
CA TYR A 144 -25.87 7.20 9.99
C TYR A 144 -24.94 6.67 11.08
N ALA A 145 -24.61 7.52 12.05
CA ALA A 145 -23.81 7.14 13.21
C ALA A 145 -24.58 6.16 14.11
N THR A 146 -23.88 5.15 14.62
CA THR A 146 -24.43 4.15 15.55
C THR A 146 -23.79 4.17 16.93
N SER A 147 -22.74 4.99 17.11
CA SER A 147 -22.07 5.24 18.38
C SER A 147 -21.78 6.73 18.53
N GLY A 148 -21.59 7.18 19.78
CA GLY A 148 -21.01 8.48 20.10
C GLY A 148 -19.53 8.35 20.49
N GLY A 149 -18.79 9.45 20.43
CA GLY A 149 -17.37 9.53 20.81
C GLY A 149 -16.40 9.65 19.62
N PRO A 150 -15.08 9.60 19.87
CA PRO A 150 -14.07 9.79 18.84
C PRO A 150 -14.08 8.64 17.82
N THR A 151 -14.35 7.40 18.24
CA THR A 151 -14.51 6.27 17.31
C THR A 151 -15.98 6.08 16.94
N ILE A 152 -16.35 6.38 15.70
CA ILE A 152 -17.73 6.31 15.24
C ILE A 152 -17.90 5.18 14.23
N ARG A 153 -18.87 4.30 14.48
CA ARG A 153 -19.34 3.32 13.51
C ARG A 153 -20.53 3.91 12.75
N TRP A 154 -20.41 4.02 11.44
CA TRP A 154 -21.44 4.51 10.53
C TRP A 154 -22.05 3.32 9.77
N ARG A 155 -23.38 3.18 9.80
CA ARG A 155 -24.12 2.16 9.02
C ARG A 155 -24.80 2.81 7.82
N CYS A 156 -24.85 2.10 6.70
CA CYS A 156 -25.51 2.60 5.50
C CYS A 156 -26.97 3.00 5.81
N SER A 157 -27.40 4.17 5.33
CA SER A 157 -28.76 4.69 5.58
C SER A 157 -29.88 3.78 5.08
N THR A 158 -29.59 2.88 4.13
CA THR A 158 -30.54 1.90 3.61
C THR A 158 -30.56 0.60 4.42
N ASN A 159 -29.78 0.48 5.50
CA ASN A 159 -29.68 -0.74 6.33
C ASN A 159 -31.05 -1.26 6.79
N SER A 160 -31.94 -0.37 7.23
CA SER A 160 -33.28 -0.73 7.72
C SER A 160 -34.28 -1.05 6.59
N TYR A 161 -34.04 -0.58 5.37
CA TYR A 161 -34.99 -0.69 4.25
C TYR A 161 -34.62 -1.79 3.25
N CYS A 162 -33.32 -1.98 2.96
CA CYS A 162 -32.84 -2.99 2.01
C CYS A 162 -31.82 -3.96 2.62
N GLY A 163 -31.67 -3.98 3.95
CA GLY A 163 -30.77 -4.90 4.65
C GLY A 163 -29.28 -4.67 4.36
N CYS A 164 -28.91 -3.51 3.82
CA CYS A 164 -27.51 -3.21 3.47
C CYS A 164 -26.61 -3.24 4.71
N ARG A 165 -25.55 -4.05 4.68
CA ARG A 165 -24.63 -4.24 5.83
C ARG A 165 -23.33 -3.42 5.71
N ALA A 166 -23.25 -2.53 4.72
CA ALA A 166 -22.08 -1.68 4.53
C ALA A 166 -21.90 -0.73 5.72
N THR A 167 -20.66 -0.64 6.22
CA THR A 167 -20.30 0.22 7.35
C THR A 167 -18.98 0.94 7.13
N VAL A 168 -18.88 2.16 7.63
CA VAL A 168 -17.64 2.95 7.68
C VAL A 168 -17.26 3.15 9.15
N HIS A 169 -15.98 3.02 9.46
CA HIS A 169 -15.46 3.27 10.81
C HIS A 169 -14.54 4.49 10.77
N THR A 170 -14.80 5.48 11.62
CA THR A 170 -13.99 6.69 11.74
C THR A 170 -13.38 6.82 13.13
N TYR A 171 -12.25 7.54 13.21
CA TYR A 171 -11.70 8.10 14.45
C TYR A 171 -11.56 9.61 14.24
N ASP A 172 -12.26 10.41 15.06
CA ASP A 172 -12.50 11.83 14.83
C ASP A 172 -12.97 12.07 13.38
N ASP A 173 -12.25 12.91 12.62
CA ASP A 173 -12.54 13.25 11.23
C ASP A 173 -11.78 12.38 10.21
N VAL A 174 -11.41 11.15 10.58
CA VAL A 174 -10.59 10.26 9.73
C VAL A 174 -11.26 8.91 9.55
N ILE A 175 -11.36 8.45 8.30
CA ILE A 175 -11.83 7.09 7.98
C ILE A 175 -10.70 6.10 8.29
N LEU A 176 -11.00 5.14 9.16
CA LEU A 176 -10.11 4.03 9.50
C LEU A 176 -10.21 2.91 8.46
N TYR A 177 -11.43 2.44 8.20
CA TYR A 177 -11.71 1.36 7.25
C TYR A 177 -13.21 1.28 6.91
N THR A 178 -13.53 0.53 5.86
CA THR A 178 -14.91 0.17 5.46
C THR A 178 -15.12 -1.34 5.54
N ARG A 179 -16.36 -1.79 5.71
CA ARG A 179 -16.76 -3.20 5.70
C ARG A 179 -18.08 -3.38 4.94
N GLY A 180 -18.24 -4.53 4.29
CA GLY A 180 -19.42 -4.86 3.51
C GLY A 180 -19.42 -4.22 2.12
N HIS A 181 -20.31 -4.70 1.25
CA HIS A 181 -20.52 -4.16 -0.10
C HIS A 181 -21.94 -3.61 -0.22
N HIS A 182 -22.13 -2.65 -1.12
CA HIS A 182 -23.46 -2.16 -1.47
C HIS A 182 -24.08 -3.07 -2.54
N GLY A 183 -25.18 -3.74 -2.18
CA GLY A 183 -26.04 -4.48 -3.11
C GLY A 183 -27.19 -3.62 -3.67
N HIS A 184 -27.07 -2.29 -3.63
CA HIS A 184 -28.09 -1.35 -4.05
C HIS A 184 -27.42 -0.11 -4.66
N PRO A 185 -28.11 0.63 -5.55
CA PRO A 185 -27.57 1.85 -6.11
C PRO A 185 -27.44 2.97 -5.06
N PRO A 186 -26.57 3.96 -5.30
CA PRO A 186 -26.51 5.19 -4.52
C PRO A 186 -27.87 5.89 -4.48
N ARG A 187 -28.29 6.33 -3.29
CA ARG A 187 -29.45 7.21 -3.11
C ARG A 187 -28.97 8.48 -2.44
N ILE A 188 -28.79 9.53 -3.22
CA ILE A 188 -28.53 10.87 -2.72
C ILE A 188 -29.92 11.48 -2.47
N THR A 189 -30.32 11.62 -1.20
CA THR A 189 -31.59 12.25 -0.79
C THR A 189 -31.38 13.10 0.44
#